data_AF-A0A235B6V7-F1
#
_entry.id   AF-A0A235B6V7-F1
#
_cell.length_a   1.000
_cell.length_b   1.000
_cell.length_c   1.000
_cell.angle_alpha   90.00
_cell.angle_beta   90.00
_cell.angle_gamma   90.00
#
_symmetry.space_group_name_H-M   'P 1'
#
loop_
_entity.id
_entity.type
_entity.pdbx_description
1 polymer ?
#
loop_
_entity_poly.entity_id
_entity_poly.type
_entity_poly.pdbx_seq_one_letter_code
_entity_poly.pdbx_strand_id
1 'polypeptide(L)'
;MRQKTSDWACHGLLDENNRPNRSYNVPDIEKREARGVHDYIKERTVKIGRYFVETRNTVRKIAKEFGVSKSTVHKDLTERLPEINPELANQVKEILEYHKSIRHLRGGEATKIKYRTTQPEKERKVLETTVKM
;
A
#
# COMPACT_ATOMS: atom_id res chain seq x y z
N MET A 1 -42.00 -1.49 12.70
CA MET A 1 -40.87 -2.28 12.15
C MET A 1 -39.58 -1.44 12.19
N ARG A 2 -38.48 -1.97 12.73
CA ARG A 2 -37.09 -1.42 12.64
C ARG A 2 -36.60 -1.48 11.17
N GLN A 3 -35.70 -0.64 10.65
CA GLN A 3 -34.25 -0.51 10.95
C GLN A 3 -33.75 0.87 10.47
N LYS A 4 -33.27 1.79 11.33
CA LYS A 4 -31.86 2.15 11.63
C LYS A 4 -30.83 1.98 10.49
N THR A 5 -30.31 3.08 9.94
CA THR A 5 -28.87 3.44 10.05
C THR A 5 -28.73 4.96 10.18
N SER A 6 -28.04 5.35 11.25
CA SER A 6 -27.86 6.68 11.81
C SER A 6 -26.50 7.27 11.43
N ASP A 7 -26.50 8.58 11.20
CA ASP A 7 -25.56 9.57 11.70
C ASP A 7 -24.07 9.25 11.65
N TRP A 8 -23.39 9.76 10.62
CA TRP A 8 -21.96 10.07 10.64
C TRP A 8 -21.78 11.59 10.45
N ALA A 9 -22.28 12.36 11.41
CA ALA A 9 -21.89 13.75 11.61
C ALA A 9 -21.34 13.87 13.03
N CYS A 10 -20.03 14.07 13.16
CA CYS A 10 -19.42 14.79 14.28
C CYS A 10 -17.95 15.12 13.97
N HIS A 11 -17.76 16.38 13.56
CA HIS A 11 -16.72 17.31 14.00
C HIS A 11 -15.34 16.78 14.39
N GLY A 12 -14.35 17.16 13.58
CA GLY A 12 -12.95 17.23 13.94
C GLY A 12 -12.20 18.08 12.92
N LEU A 13 -12.10 19.38 13.19
CA LEU A 13 -11.22 20.33 12.50
C LEU A 13 -9.82 19.71 12.36
N LEU A 14 -9.40 19.41 11.13
CA LEU A 14 -8.00 19.17 10.80
C LEU A 14 -7.66 20.08 9.62
N ASP A 15 -7.06 21.20 10.02
CA ASP A 15 -6.26 22.14 9.23
C ASP A 15 -5.71 21.52 7.93
N GLU A 16 -6.19 22.00 6.77
CA GLU A 16 -5.72 21.54 5.45
C GLU A 16 -4.23 21.87 5.19
N ASN A 17 -3.61 22.67 6.08
CA ASN A 17 -2.24 23.18 5.92
C ASN A 17 -1.14 22.30 6.54
N ASN A 18 -1.45 21.12 7.09
CA ASN A 18 -0.43 20.22 7.65
C ASN A 18 -0.52 18.79 7.10
N ARG A 19 -0.60 18.66 5.77
CA ARG A 19 -0.14 17.41 5.13
C ARG A 19 1.39 17.40 5.24
N PRO A 20 2.02 16.37 5.82
CA PRO A 20 3.47 16.29 5.85
C PRO A 20 3.97 16.33 4.41
N ASN A 21 4.75 17.37 4.11
CA ASN A 21 5.48 17.53 2.85
C ASN A 21 6.48 16.38 2.73
N ARG A 22 5.98 15.23 2.28
CA ARG A 22 6.81 14.07 1.98
C ARG A 22 7.32 14.32 0.58
N SER A 23 8.40 15.11 0.50
CA SER A 23 9.22 15.25 -0.69
C SER A 23 9.60 13.85 -1.16
N TYR A 24 8.87 13.35 -2.14
CA TYR A 24 9.29 12.20 -2.90
C TYR A 24 10.32 12.73 -3.88
N ASN A 25 11.56 12.27 -3.80
CA ASN A 25 12.49 12.37 -4.91
C ASN A 25 11.84 11.64 -6.09
N VAL A 26 11.16 12.39 -6.94
CA VAL A 26 10.65 11.92 -8.23
C VAL A 26 11.88 11.94 -9.15
N PRO A 27 12.43 10.79 -9.55
CA PRO A 27 13.49 10.79 -10.55
C PRO A 27 12.96 11.47 -11.82
N ASP A 28 13.70 12.47 -12.27
CA ASP A 28 13.37 13.45 -13.30
C ASP A 28 12.59 12.88 -14.50
N ILE A 29 11.37 13.40 -14.67
CA ILE A 29 10.43 13.05 -15.75
C ILE A 29 10.82 13.73 -17.09
N GLU A 30 11.85 14.57 -17.12
CA GLU A 30 12.08 15.51 -18.23
C GLU A 30 12.96 15.02 -19.39
N LYS A 31 13.36 13.74 -19.47
CA LYS A 31 14.18 13.29 -20.62
C LYS A 31 13.71 11.96 -21.19
N ARG A 32 12.76 12.02 -22.13
CA ARG A 32 12.66 11.16 -23.33
C ARG A 32 11.47 11.58 -24.19
N GLU A 33 11.65 12.64 -24.97
CA GLU A 33 10.92 12.77 -26.21
C GLU A 33 11.39 11.67 -27.20
N ALA A 34 10.47 11.22 -28.05
CA ALA A 34 10.69 10.43 -29.28
C ALA A 34 10.74 8.89 -29.25
N ARG A 35 10.00 8.20 -28.36
CA ARG A 35 9.45 6.84 -28.60
C ARG A 35 8.08 6.71 -27.94
N GLY A 36 7.10 6.11 -28.63
CA GLY A 36 5.67 6.21 -28.29
C GLY A 36 5.33 5.88 -26.84
N VAL A 37 4.38 6.63 -26.26
CA VAL A 37 3.88 6.49 -24.87
C VAL A 37 3.48 5.04 -24.55
N HIS A 38 3.04 4.30 -25.56
CA HIS A 38 2.67 2.89 -25.43
C HIS A 38 3.85 1.98 -25.08
N ASP A 39 5.06 2.24 -25.59
CA ASP A 39 6.22 1.38 -25.37
C ASP A 39 6.78 1.57 -23.95
N TYR A 40 6.83 2.81 -23.47
CA TYR A 40 7.22 3.12 -22.08
C TYR A 40 6.31 2.43 -21.05
N ILE A 41 4.99 2.42 -21.29
CA ILE A 41 4.03 1.77 -20.40
C ILE A 41 4.19 0.24 -20.43
N LYS A 42 4.43 -0.35 -21.61
CA LYS A 42 4.68 -1.79 -21.75
C LYS A 42 5.93 -2.22 -21.00
N GLU A 43 7.05 -1.52 -21.22
CA GLU A 43 8.32 -1.81 -20.55
C GLU A 43 8.19 -1.68 -19.02
N ARG A 44 7.55 -0.62 -18.54
CA ARG A 44 7.29 -0.43 -17.10
C ARG A 44 6.49 -1.60 -16.53
N THR A 45 5.42 -2.00 -17.21
CA THR A 45 4.51 -3.06 -16.76
C THR A 45 5.24 -4.39 -16.63
N VAL A 46 6.06 -4.75 -17.62
CA VAL A 46 6.86 -5.98 -17.58
C VAL A 46 7.89 -5.92 -16.45
N LYS A 47 8.56 -4.78 -16.25
CA LYS A 47 9.55 -4.61 -15.17
C LYS A 47 8.92 -4.76 -13.78
N ILE A 48 7.76 -4.14 -13.56
CA ILE A 48 7.00 -4.27 -12.32
C ILE A 48 6.55 -5.72 -12.12
N GLY A 49 6.02 -6.38 -13.16
CA GLY A 49 5.58 -7.77 -13.10
C GLY A 49 6.69 -8.74 -12.70
N ARG A 50 7.87 -8.64 -13.33
CA ARG A 50 9.04 -9.48 -13.00
C ARG A 50 9.50 -9.26 -11.57
N TYR A 51 9.67 -8.00 -11.18
CA TYR A 51 10.08 -7.65 -9.81
C TYR A 51 9.05 -8.11 -8.76
N PHE A 52 7.76 -8.08 -9.10
CA PHE A 52 6.69 -8.58 -8.24
C PHE A 52 6.81 -10.07 -7.95
N VAL A 53 7.11 -10.87 -8.98
CA VAL A 53 7.30 -12.32 -8.86
C VAL A 53 8.59 -12.64 -8.11
N GLU A 54 9.69 -11.94 -8.39
CA GLU A 54 10.99 -12.13 -7.74
C GLU A 54 10.93 -11.82 -6.24
N THR A 55 10.37 -10.67 -5.86
CA THR A 55 10.37 -10.22 -4.46
C THR A 55 9.19 -10.76 -3.66
N ARG A 56 8.12 -11.21 -4.32
CA ARG A 56 6.83 -11.63 -3.72
C ARG A 56 6.30 -10.61 -2.70
N ASN A 57 6.62 -9.33 -2.88
CA ASN A 57 6.22 -8.26 -1.98
C ASN A 57 4.77 -7.83 -2.24
N THR A 58 4.21 -7.06 -1.30
CA THR A 58 2.87 -6.48 -1.50
C THR A 58 2.89 -5.32 -2.50
N VAL A 59 1.78 -5.11 -3.21
CA VAL A 59 1.57 -3.97 -4.12
C VAL A 59 1.93 -2.63 -3.46
N ARG A 60 1.69 -2.48 -2.14
CA ARG A 60 2.01 -1.25 -1.41
C ARG A 60 3.51 -0.99 -1.28
N LYS A 61 4.33 -2.04 -1.14
CA LYS A 61 5.80 -1.89 -1.10
C LYS A 61 6.33 -1.53 -2.48
N ILE A 62 5.89 -2.27 -3.49
CA ILE A 62 6.30 -2.06 -4.88
C ILE A 62 5.91 -0.66 -5.37
N ALA A 63 4.71 -0.20 -5.05
CA ALA A 63 4.28 1.17 -5.33
C ALA A 63 5.26 2.23 -4.77
N LYS A 64 5.78 2.03 -3.56
CA LYS A 64 6.77 2.94 -2.95
C LYS A 64 8.13 2.89 -3.64
N GLU A 65 8.56 1.71 -4.07
CA GLU A 65 9.86 1.50 -4.71
C GLU A 65 9.90 2.06 -6.15
N PHE A 66 8.79 1.91 -6.88
CA PHE A 66 8.68 2.41 -8.26
C PHE A 66 8.14 3.85 -8.36
N GLY A 67 7.87 4.50 -7.23
CA GLY A 67 7.37 5.89 -7.20
C GLY A 67 6.00 6.08 -7.85
N VAL A 68 5.18 5.03 -7.90
CA VAL A 68 3.86 5.04 -8.55
C VAL A 68 2.76 4.80 -7.54
N SER A 69 1.53 5.22 -7.86
CA SER A 69 0.39 4.99 -6.98
C SER A 69 0.04 3.50 -6.93
N LYS A 70 -0.49 3.04 -5.78
CA LYS A 70 -1.03 1.67 -5.62
C LYS A 70 -2.05 1.32 -6.71
N SER A 71 -2.90 2.28 -7.08
CA SER A 71 -3.92 2.10 -8.13
C SER A 71 -3.29 1.89 -9.51
N THR A 72 -2.24 2.66 -9.83
CA THR A 72 -1.48 2.53 -11.08
C THR A 72 -0.83 1.14 -11.18
N VAL A 73 -0.21 0.65 -10.12
CA VAL A 73 0.39 -0.70 -10.10
C VAL A 73 -0.67 -1.78 -10.28
N HIS A 74 -1.84 -1.64 -9.64
CA HIS A 74 -2.92 -2.59 -9.83
C HIS A 74 -3.38 -2.64 -11.29
N LYS A 75 -3.69 -1.50 -11.90
CA LYS A 75 -4.09 -1.43 -13.31
C LYS A 75 -3.04 -2.03 -14.25
N ASP A 76 -1.77 -1.68 -14.03
CA ASP A 76 -0.67 -2.21 -14.84
C ASP A 76 -0.59 -3.75 -14.71
N LEU A 77 -0.75 -4.32 -13.51
CA LEU A 77 -0.65 -5.76 -13.29
C LEU A 77 -1.89 -6.56 -13.71
N THR A 78 -3.10 -6.03 -13.52
CA THR A 78 -4.34 -6.79 -13.77
C THR A 78 -4.94 -6.54 -15.14
N GLU A 79 -4.76 -5.35 -15.71
CA GLU A 79 -5.33 -4.99 -17.02
C GLU A 79 -4.27 -5.09 -18.11
N ARG A 80 -3.07 -4.52 -17.91
CA ARG A 80 -2.06 -4.38 -18.98
C ARG A 80 -1.10 -5.55 -19.11
N LEU A 81 -0.66 -6.12 -17.99
CA LEU A 81 0.26 -7.26 -17.99
C LEU A 81 -0.27 -8.49 -18.75
N PRO A 82 -1.55 -8.91 -18.64
CA PRO A 82 -2.03 -10.08 -19.39
C PRO A 82 -2.04 -9.86 -20.91
N GLU A 83 -2.17 -8.62 -21.39
CA GLU A 83 -2.09 -8.30 -22.83
C GLU A 83 -0.66 -8.41 -23.36
N ILE A 84 0.35 -8.20 -22.50
CA ILE A 84 1.77 -8.20 -22.89
C ILE A 84 2.41 -9.57 -22.65
N ASN A 85 2.17 -10.15 -21.47
CA ASN A 85 2.72 -11.43 -21.06
C ASN A 85 1.73 -12.17 -20.12
N PRO A 86 0.93 -13.11 -20.65
CA PRO A 86 -0.06 -13.84 -19.87
C PRO A 86 0.56 -14.79 -18.84
N GLU A 87 1.76 -15.32 -19.09
CA GLU A 87 2.45 -16.23 -18.19
C GLU A 87 2.88 -15.52 -16.90
N LEU A 88 3.51 -14.34 -17.04
CA LEU A 88 3.85 -13.49 -15.89
C LEU A 88 2.60 -13.02 -15.13
N ALA A 89 1.51 -12.72 -15.85
CA ALA A 89 0.25 -12.31 -15.22
C ALA A 89 -0.33 -13.40 -14.31
N ASN A 90 -0.23 -14.68 -14.71
CA ASN A 90 -0.68 -15.80 -13.89
C ASN A 90 0.13 -15.91 -12.58
N GLN A 91 1.45 -15.80 -12.64
CA GLN A 91 2.31 -15.82 -11.46
C GLN A 91 1.99 -14.66 -10.50
N VAL A 92 1.78 -13.46 -11.04
CA VAL A 92 1.37 -12.29 -10.25
C VAL A 92 0.01 -12.53 -9.59
N LYS A 93 -0.95 -13.12 -10.31
CA LYS A 93 -2.29 -13.43 -9.81
C LYS A 93 -2.23 -14.38 -8.61
N GLU A 94 -1.42 -15.42 -8.67
CA GLU A 94 -1.24 -16.37 -7.56
C GLU A 94 -0.72 -15.67 -6.29
N ILE A 95 0.31 -14.84 -6.43
CA ILE A 95 0.89 -14.09 -5.29
C ILE A 95 -0.13 -13.07 -4.75
N LEU A 96 -0.92 -12.43 -5.61
CA LEU A 96 -1.99 -11.53 -5.17
C LEU A 96 -3.06 -12.28 -4.38
N GLU A 97 -3.44 -13.48 -4.81
CA GLU A 97 -4.42 -14.30 -4.12
C GLU A 97 -3.91 -14.78 -2.76
N TYR A 98 -2.66 -15.23 -2.70
CA TYR A 98 -1.98 -15.53 -1.43
C TYR A 98 -2.02 -14.33 -0.47
N HIS A 99 -1.74 -13.12 -0.97
CA HIS A 99 -1.80 -11.92 -0.14
C HIS A 99 -3.20 -11.54 0.34
N LYS A 100 -4.25 -11.90 -0.40
CA LYS A 100 -5.64 -11.74 0.07
C LYS A 100 -5.96 -12.73 1.17
N SER A 101 -5.58 -14.00 1.00
CA SER A 101 -5.89 -15.05 1.98
C SER A 101 -5.27 -14.76 3.34
N ILE A 102 -4.03 -14.27 3.41
CA ILE A 102 -3.36 -13.95 4.68
C ILE A 102 -3.67 -12.54 5.25
N ARG A 103 -4.50 -11.74 4.57
CA ARG A 103 -4.75 -10.34 4.98
C ARG A 103 -5.26 -10.23 6.41
N HIS A 104 -6.10 -11.18 6.85
CA HIS A 104 -6.70 -11.17 8.18
C HIS A 104 -5.66 -11.34 9.29
N LEU A 105 -4.65 -12.20 9.09
CA LEU A 105 -3.52 -12.37 10.01
C LEU A 105 -2.73 -11.07 10.14
N ARG A 106 -2.38 -10.47 9.00
CA ARG A 106 -1.68 -9.17 8.95
C ARG A 106 -2.51 -8.05 9.58
N GLY A 107 -3.84 -8.08 9.44
CA GLY A 107 -4.76 -7.14 10.06
C GLY A 107 -4.77 -7.25 11.59
N GLY A 108 -4.78 -8.47 12.13
CA GLY A 108 -4.68 -8.73 13.57
C GLY A 108 -3.36 -8.21 14.16
N GLU A 109 -2.25 -8.46 13.48
CA GLU A 109 -0.93 -7.93 13.87
C GLU A 109 -0.89 -6.40 13.84
N ALA A 110 -1.46 -5.76 12.80
CA ALA A 110 -1.51 -4.31 12.69
C ALA A 110 -2.26 -3.67 13.88
N THR A 111 -3.39 -4.26 14.28
CA THR A 111 -4.15 -3.82 15.45
C THR A 111 -3.32 -3.98 16.73
N LYS A 112 -2.71 -5.16 16.95
CA LYS A 112 -1.83 -5.41 18.11
C LYS A 112 -0.69 -4.40 18.19
N ILE A 113 -0.04 -4.08 17.07
CA ILE A 113 1.02 -3.08 17.00
C ILE A 113 0.48 -1.71 17.34
N LYS A 114 -0.64 -1.29 16.73
CA LYS A 114 -1.29 0.00 17.01
C LYS A 114 -1.47 0.18 18.53
N TYR A 115 -2.14 -0.75 19.20
CA TYR A 115 -2.39 -0.64 20.64
C TYR A 115 -1.11 -0.68 21.49
N ARG A 116 -0.07 -1.45 21.12
CA ARG A 116 1.22 -1.44 21.84
C ARG A 116 1.96 -0.11 21.69
N THR A 117 1.87 0.50 20.53
CA THR A 117 2.56 1.76 20.19
C THR A 117 1.77 2.99 20.64
N THR A 118 0.43 2.93 20.67
CA THR A 118 -0.45 4.01 21.12
C THR A 118 -0.85 3.89 22.58
N GLN A 119 -0.21 3.02 23.38
CA GLN A 119 -0.37 3.09 24.84
C GLN A 119 0.01 4.51 25.28
N PRO A 120 -0.90 5.31 25.85
CA PRO A 120 -0.50 6.57 26.44
C PRO A 120 0.58 6.28 27.49
N GLU A 121 1.70 7.00 27.46
CA GLU A 121 2.84 6.84 28.39
C GLU A 121 2.44 6.70 29.87
N LYS A 122 1.26 7.24 30.23
CA LYS A 122 0.68 7.17 31.57
C LYS A 122 0.49 5.74 32.10
N GLU A 123 0.16 4.75 31.28
CA GLU A 123 -0.03 3.36 31.76
C GLU A 123 1.27 2.57 31.87
N ARG A 124 2.30 2.90 31.08
CA ARG A 124 3.61 2.23 31.15
C ARG A 124 4.32 2.48 32.47
N LYS A 125 4.25 3.71 33.01
CA LYS A 125 4.86 4.05 34.31
C LYS A 125 4.15 3.38 35.50
N VAL A 126 2.84 3.20 35.44
CA VAL A 126 2.07 2.57 36.53
C VAL A 126 2.44 1.09 36.67
N LEU A 127 2.57 0.35 35.55
CA LEU A 127 2.97 -1.05 35.54
C LEU A 127 4.44 -1.25 35.98
N GLU A 128 5.32 -0.32 35.63
CA GLU A 128 6.74 -0.39 36.03
C GLU A 128 6.96 -0.05 37.52
N THR A 129 6.05 0.72 38.12
CA THR A 129 6.11 1.07 39.55
C THR A 129 5.49 -0.02 40.43
N THR A 130 4.48 -0.75 39.93
CA THR A 130 3.84 -1.86 40.67
C THR A 130 4.63 -3.15 40.69
N VAL A 131 5.53 -3.37 39.72
CA VAL A 131 6.42 -4.55 39.70
C VAL A 131 7.69 -4.34 40.56
N LYS A 132 7.97 -3.09 40.96
CA LYS A 132 9.13 -2.72 41.80
C LYS A 132 8.77 -2.57 43.30
N MET A 133 7.52 -2.79 43.69
CA MET A 133 7.10 -3.02 45.08
C MET A 133 6.95 -4.52 45.33
#